data_AF-A0A834GCY4-F1
#
_entry.id   AF-A0A834GCY4-F1
#
_cell.length_a   1.000
_cell.length_b   1.000
_cell.length_c   1.000
_cell.angle_alpha   90.00
_cell.angle_beta   90.00
_cell.angle_gamma   90.00
#
_symmetry.space_group_name_H-M   'P 1'
#
loop_
_entity.id
_entity.type
_entity.pdbx_description
1 polymer ?
#
loop_
_entity_poly.entity_id
_entity_poly.type
_entity_poly.pdbx_seq_one_letter_code
_entity_poly.pdbx_strand_id
1 'polypeptide(L)'
;MAGRPPPRHNWVQAEEILLISVLKSMVESRLWTTKSGHFWPSYLSYLKCIMDSDFPNAAIEKWHIEAKIKKWRRTCFIIVNLLDHPGFE
;
A
#
# COMPACT_ATOMS: atom_id res chain seq x y z
N MET A 1 6.80 -26.52 11.26
CA MET A 1 7.90 -25.56 11.39
C MET A 1 7.32 -24.15 11.40
N ALA A 2 7.33 -23.45 12.53
CA ALA A 2 6.90 -22.06 12.57
C ALA A 2 7.97 -21.21 11.90
N GLY A 3 7.73 -20.80 10.65
CA GLY A 3 8.64 -19.92 9.92
C GLY A 3 8.81 -18.61 10.68
N ARG A 4 10.05 -18.12 10.78
CA ARG A 4 10.32 -16.80 11.37
C ARG A 4 9.41 -15.78 10.68
N PRO A 5 8.79 -14.84 11.44
CA PRO A 5 8.04 -13.76 10.83
C PRO A 5 8.97 -13.04 9.85
N PRO A 6 8.53 -12.79 8.62
CA PRO A 6 9.41 -12.26 7.61
C PRO A 6 9.89 -10.86 8.04
N PRO A 7 11.14 -10.47 7.71
CA PRO A 7 11.80 -9.31 8.29
C PRO A 7 11.06 -8.02 7.97
N ARG A 8 10.68 -7.24 8.99
CA ARG A 8 9.89 -6.01 8.79
C ARG A 8 10.70 -4.97 7.99
N HIS A 9 10.10 -4.42 6.95
CA HIS A 9 10.63 -3.24 6.25
C HIS A 9 10.42 -1.96 7.07
N ASN A 10 11.50 -1.22 7.30
CA ASN A 10 11.46 0.08 7.97
C ASN A 10 11.22 1.17 6.92
N TRP A 11 9.94 1.45 6.67
CA TRP A 11 9.52 2.46 5.70
C TRP A 11 10.05 3.85 6.04
N VAL A 12 10.72 4.49 5.09
CA VAL A 12 11.09 5.91 5.18
C VAL A 12 10.07 6.79 4.47
N GLN A 13 10.04 8.08 4.80
CA GLN A 13 9.03 9.01 4.27
C GLN A 13 9.01 9.08 2.73
N ALA A 14 10.18 9.06 2.08
CA ALA A 14 10.27 9.10 0.63
C ALA A 14 9.61 7.87 -0.04
N GLU A 15 9.82 6.67 0.53
CA GLU A 15 9.20 5.43 0.06
C GLU A 15 7.67 5.48 0.23
N GLU A 16 7.19 5.99 1.38
CA GLU A 16 5.76 6.14 1.62
C GLU A 16 5.11 7.11 0.64
N ILE A 17 5.74 8.26 0.39
CA ILE A 17 5.27 9.27 -0.56
C ILE A 17 5.18 8.68 -1.97
N LEU A 18 6.22 7.97 -2.43
CA LEU A 18 6.20 7.34 -3.74
C LEU A 18 5.08 6.31 -3.83
N LEU A 19 4.98 5.41 -2.85
CA LEU A 19 3.95 4.36 -2.87
C LEU A 19 2.53 4.96 -2.90
N ILE A 20 2.26 6.00 -2.10
CA ILE A 20 0.97 6.71 -2.12
C ILE A 20 0.72 7.36 -3.48
N SER A 21 1.73 8.01 -4.05
CA SER A 21 1.63 8.66 -5.37
C SER A 21 1.25 7.66 -6.48
N VAL A 22 1.91 6.49 -6.51
CA VAL A 22 1.62 5.44 -7.48
C VAL A 22 0.22 4.86 -7.26
N LEU A 23 -0.18 4.59 -6.01
CA LEU A 23 -1.53 4.11 -5.71
C LEU A 23 -2.60 5.11 -6.16
N LYS A 24 -2.37 6.41 -5.96
CA LYS A 24 -3.27 7.47 -6.43
C LYS A 24 -3.37 7.48 -7.95
N SER A 25 -2.24 7.42 -8.66
CA SER A 25 -2.21 7.35 -10.13
C SER A 25 -2.96 6.13 -10.67
N MET A 26 -2.82 4.95 -10.02
CA MET A 26 -3.57 3.75 -10.38
C MET A 26 -5.08 3.93 -10.22
N VAL A 27 -5.53 4.66 -9.18
CA VAL A 27 -6.94 4.97 -8.95
C VAL A 27 -7.48 5.90 -10.02
N GLU A 28 -6.79 7.02 -10.27
CA GLU A 28 -7.17 8.03 -11.26
C GLU A 28 -7.23 7.45 -12.68
N SER A 29 -6.28 6.55 -13.00
CA SER A 29 -6.22 5.88 -14.29
C SER A 29 -7.18 4.68 -14.42
N ARG A 30 -7.98 4.38 -13.38
CA ARG A 30 -8.86 3.19 -13.30
C ARG A 30 -8.13 1.86 -13.55
N LEU A 31 -6.83 1.82 -13.24
CA LEU A 31 -5.97 0.64 -13.46
C LEU A 31 -5.98 -0.34 -12.28
N TRP A 32 -6.74 -0.06 -11.22
CA TRP A 32 -6.62 -0.73 -9.92
C TRP A 32 -7.65 -1.85 -9.65
N THR A 33 -8.67 -2.00 -10.49
CA THR A 33 -9.69 -3.07 -10.35
C THR A 33 -9.85 -3.86 -11.63
N THR A 34 -10.27 -5.12 -11.49
CA THR A 34 -10.98 -5.77 -12.58
C THR A 34 -12.40 -5.25 -12.72
N LYS A 35 -13.04 -5.63 -13.83
CA LYS A 35 -14.50 -5.57 -14.02
C LYS A 35 -15.29 -6.16 -12.83
N SER A 36 -14.68 -7.04 -12.02
CA SER A 36 -15.25 -7.63 -10.80
C SER A 36 -14.89 -6.91 -9.50
N GLY A 37 -14.16 -5.78 -9.53
CA GLY A 37 -13.83 -4.99 -8.34
C GLY A 37 -12.68 -5.54 -7.47
N HIS A 38 -11.96 -6.57 -7.93
CA HIS A 38 -10.87 -7.19 -7.16
C HIS A 38 -9.50 -6.60 -7.50
N PHE A 39 -8.65 -6.52 -6.47
CA PHE A 39 -7.25 -6.14 -6.60
C PHE A 39 -6.40 -7.35 -6.98
N TRP A 40 -5.70 -7.29 -8.12
CA TRP A 40 -4.90 -8.39 -8.63
C TRP A 40 -3.51 -8.50 -7.98
N PRO A 41 -2.97 -9.72 -7.79
CA PRO A 41 -1.57 -9.91 -7.40
C PRO A 41 -0.56 -9.27 -8.36
N SER A 42 -0.92 -9.09 -9.63
CA SER A 42 -0.09 -8.40 -10.63
C SER A 42 0.15 -6.93 -10.26
N TYR A 43 -0.77 -6.28 -9.56
CA TYR A 43 -0.58 -4.90 -9.09
C TYR A 43 0.49 -4.78 -8.03
N LEU A 44 0.61 -5.74 -7.11
CA LEU A 44 1.74 -5.78 -6.18
C LEU A 44 3.07 -5.94 -6.92
N SER A 45 3.05 -6.63 -8.07
CA SER A 45 4.25 -6.78 -8.90
C SER A 45 4.61 -5.46 -9.59
N TYR A 46 3.61 -4.73 -10.08
CA TYR A 46 3.80 -3.38 -10.64
C TYR A 46 4.34 -2.39 -9.59
N LEU A 47 3.72 -2.35 -8.41
CA LEU A 47 4.18 -1.51 -7.30
C LEU A 47 5.61 -1.87 -6.89
N LYS A 48 5.93 -3.17 -6.76
CA LYS A 48 7.30 -3.60 -6.47
C LYS A 48 8.28 -3.14 -7.55
N CYS A 49 7.94 -3.27 -8.82
CA CYS A 49 8.80 -2.84 -9.93
C CYS A 49 9.14 -1.34 -9.83
N ILE A 50 8.16 -0.49 -9.51
CA ILE A 50 8.40 0.94 -9.31
C ILE A 50 9.26 1.18 -8.07
N MET A 51 8.94 0.55 -6.94
CA MET A 51 9.72 0.70 -5.72
C MET A 51 11.18 0.25 -5.89
N ASP A 52 11.42 -0.86 -6.60
CA ASP A 52 12.77 -1.35 -6.90
C ASP A 52 13.52 -0.42 -7.87
N SER A 53 12.81 0.31 -8.75
CA SER A 53 13.41 1.28 -9.67
C SER A 53 13.89 2.54 -8.94
N ASP A 54 13.08 3.10 -8.06
CA ASP A 54 13.42 4.32 -7.30
C ASP A 54 14.28 4.02 -6.05
N PHE A 55 14.12 2.84 -5.46
CA PHE A 55 14.81 2.42 -4.23
C PHE A 55 15.43 1.02 -4.36
N PRO A 56 16.40 0.81 -5.27
CA PRO A 56 16.96 -0.52 -5.57
C PRO A 56 17.63 -1.19 -4.35
N ASN A 57 18.09 -0.42 -3.38
CA ASN A 57 18.76 -0.93 -2.18
C ASN A 57 17.82 -1.12 -0.98
N ALA A 58 16.54 -0.78 -1.11
CA ALA A 58 15.59 -0.85 0.01
C ALA A 58 15.07 -2.28 0.28
N ALA A 59 15.34 -3.25 -0.60
CA ALA A 59 14.93 -4.65 -0.46
C ALA A 59 13.40 -4.80 -0.19
N ILE A 60 12.59 -3.97 -0.87
CA ILE A 60 11.14 -3.94 -0.67
C ILE A 60 10.47 -5.09 -1.42
N GLU A 61 9.98 -6.08 -0.69
CA GLU A 61 9.18 -7.17 -1.24
C GLU A 61 7.69 -6.87 -1.35
N LYS A 62 6.99 -7.61 -2.22
CA LYS A 62 5.55 -7.45 -2.48
C LYS A 62 4.70 -7.55 -1.21
N TRP A 63 5.08 -8.45 -0.31
CA TRP A 63 4.39 -8.66 0.95
C TRP A 63 4.61 -7.49 1.94
N HIS A 64 5.72 -6.74 1.84
CA HIS A 64 5.90 -5.48 2.58
C HIS A 64 4.89 -4.44 2.13
N ILE A 65 4.74 -4.28 0.81
CA ILE A 65 3.81 -3.33 0.18
C ILE A 65 2.37 -3.68 0.58
N GLU A 66 1.99 -4.96 0.47
CA GLU A 66 0.65 -5.42 0.86
C GLU A 66 0.37 -5.16 2.35
N ALA A 67 1.32 -5.50 3.23
CA ALA A 67 1.19 -5.25 4.66
C ALA A 67 1.05 -3.75 4.96
N LYS A 68 1.79 -2.90 4.25
CA LYS A 68 1.72 -1.44 4.39
C LYS A 68 0.36 -0.89 3.99
N ILE A 69 -0.16 -1.30 2.83
CA ILE A 69 -1.48 -0.89 2.34
C ILE A 69 -2.58 -1.35 3.31
N LYS A 70 -2.52 -2.59 3.81
CA LYS A 70 -3.47 -3.09 4.82
C LYS A 70 -3.41 -2.30 6.13
N LYS A 71 -2.21 -1.88 6.56
CA LYS A 71 -2.04 -1.01 7.73
C LYS A 71 -2.70 0.35 7.49
N TRP A 72 -2.43 1.00 6.37
CA TRP A 72 -3.06 2.28 6.03
C TRP A 72 -4.57 2.17 5.92
N ARG A 73 -5.13 1.11 5.33
CA ARG A 73 -6.58 0.88 5.29
C ARG A 73 -7.19 0.92 6.70
N ARG A 74 -6.57 0.28 7.69
CA ARG A 74 -7.04 0.30 9.08
C ARG A 74 -6.96 1.69 9.69
N THR A 75 -5.84 2.40 9.48
CA THR A 75 -5.67 3.77 9.96
C THR A 75 -6.70 4.72 9.35
N CYS A 76 -6.87 4.71 8.02
CA CYS A 76 -7.87 5.52 7.34
C CYS A 76 -9.28 5.14 7.75
N PHE A 77 -9.58 3.86 7.98
CA PHE A 77 -10.89 3.44 8.49
C PHE A 77 -11.20 4.04 9.86
N ILE A 78 -10.21 4.07 10.77
CA ILE A 78 -10.37 4.73 12.08
C ILE A 78 -10.63 6.23 11.90
N ILE A 79 -9.89 6.89 11.01
CA ILE A 79 -10.08 8.32 10.71
C ILE A 79 -11.48 8.55 10.13
N VAL A 80 -11.91 7.79 9.13
CA VAL A 80 -13.25 7.92 8.54
C VAL A 80 -14.33 7.75 9.60
N ASN A 81 -14.25 6.73 10.46
CA ASN A 81 -15.22 6.56 11.55
C ASN A 81 -15.22 7.71 12.56
N LEU A 82 -14.06 8.33 12.81
CA LEU A 82 -13.97 9.51 13.66
C LEU A 82 -14.67 10.70 13.00
N LEU A 83 -14.43 10.91 11.71
CA LEU A 83 -15.01 12.01 10.93
C LEU A 83 -16.52 11.85 10.71
N ASP A 84 -17.00 10.61 10.61
CA ASP A 84 -18.44 10.31 10.50
C ASP A 84 -19.19 10.51 11.83
N HIS A 85 -18.48 10.81 12.94
CA HIS A 85 -19.11 11.08 14.22
C HIS A 85 -19.78 12.47 14.20
N PRO A 86 -21.05 12.61 14.63
CA PRO A 86 -21.82 13.86 14.51
C PRO A 86 -21.30 15.06 15.34
N GLY A 87 -20.23 14.86 16.11
CA GLY A 87 -19.52 15.93 16.83
C GLY A 87 -18.26 16.43 16.12
N PHE A 88 -17.96 15.90 14.93
CA PHE A 88 -16.86 16.30 14.07
C PHE A 88 -17.44 17.03 12.85
N GLU A 89 -17.84 18.29 13.04
CA GLU A 89 -18.23 19.23 11.97
C GLU A 89 -17.05 20.12 11.56
#